data_AF-A0A919XP63-F1
#
_entry.id   AF-A0A919XP63-F1
#
_cell.length_a   1.000
_cell.length_b   1.000
_cell.length_c   1.000
_cell.angle_alpha   90.00
_cell.angle_beta   90.00
_cell.angle_gamma   90.00
#
_symmetry.space_group_name_H-M   'P 1'
#
loop_
_entity.id
_entity.type
_entity.pdbx_description
1 polymer ?
#
loop_
_entity_poly.entity_id
_entity_poly.type
_entity_poly.pdbx_seq_one_letter_code
_entity_poly.pdbx_strand_id
1 'polypeptide(L)' 'MKLEDLKPGLPVRIADDHMSGFGGRGGIVLDVGTFRLISGEFRIGALVSIGEARLVIEAADLEIVDLYPPDPGWEEFKI' A
#
# COMPACT_ATOMS: atom_id res chain seq x y z
N MET A 1 7.73 4.27 -7.53
CA MET A 1 8.95 3.48 -7.18
C MET A 1 9.10 2.26 -8.10
N LYS A 2 10.08 1.36 -7.91
CA LYS A 2 10.16 0.09 -8.68
C LYS A 2 9.57 -1.08 -7.92
N LEU A 3 9.23 -2.16 -8.63
CA LEU A 3 8.67 -3.39 -8.03
C LEU A 3 9.66 -4.07 -7.06
N GLU A 4 10.96 -4.01 -7.36
CA GLU A 4 12.04 -4.58 -6.55
C GLU A 4 12.19 -3.93 -5.16
N ASP A 5 11.69 -2.71 -5.00
CA ASP A 5 11.71 -1.97 -3.74
C ASP A 5 10.58 -2.40 -2.79
N LEU A 6 9.54 -3.06 -3.32
CA LEU A 6 8.35 -3.42 -2.57
C LEU A 6 8.56 -4.71 -1.78
N LYS A 7 8.10 -4.71 -0.53
CA LYS A 7 8.09 -5.88 0.34
C LYS A 7 6.92 -5.80 1.32
N PRO A 8 6.36 -6.94 1.77
CA PRO A 8 5.38 -6.96 2.85
C PRO A 8 5.87 -6.19 4.08
N GLY A 9 4.97 -5.43 4.70
CA GLY A 9 5.25 -4.55 5.84
C GLY A 9 5.81 -3.18 5.47
N LEU A 10 6.10 -2.91 4.18
CA LEU A 10 6.60 -1.60 3.76
C LEU A 10 5.50 -0.53 3.84
N PRO A 11 5.70 0.55 4.60
CA PRO A 11 4.85 1.73 4.54
C PRO A 11 4.99 2.46 3.20
N VAL A 12 3.84 2.75 2.60
CA VAL A 12 3.76 3.43 1.30
C VAL A 12 2.64 4.46 1.30
N ARG A 13 2.75 5.44 0.40
CA ARG A 13 1.68 6.37 0.04
C ARG A 13 1.32 6.13 -1.43
N ILE A 14 0.03 6.17 -1.73
CA ILE A 14 -0.48 6.13 -3.10
C ILE A 14 -0.29 7.52 -3.72
N ALA A 15 0.22 7.60 -4.94
CA ALA A 15 0.40 8.85 -5.68
C ALA A 15 -0.89 9.72 -5.66
N ASP A 16 -0.74 11.03 -5.50
CA ASP A 16 -1.87 11.95 -5.28
C ASP A 16 -2.86 11.97 -6.46
N ASP A 17 -2.39 11.72 -7.69
CA ASP A 17 -3.17 11.69 -8.92
C ASP A 17 -3.67 10.29 -9.33
N HIS A 18 -3.55 9.29 -8.45
CA HIS A 18 -3.93 7.93 -8.76
C HIS A 18 -5.45 7.76 -8.95
N MET A 19 -5.84 7.10 -10.04
CA MET A 19 -7.23 6.97 -10.51
C MET A 19 -8.13 6.08 -9.64
N SER A 20 -7.63 5.46 -8.57
CA SER A 20 -8.45 4.65 -7.65
C SER A 20 -9.37 5.48 -6.76
N GLY A 21 -9.20 6.81 -6.70
CA GLY A 21 -9.90 7.68 -5.75
C GLY A 21 -9.30 7.68 -4.34
N PHE A 22 -8.20 6.96 -4.13
CA PHE A 22 -7.45 6.89 -2.87
C PHE A 22 -6.08 7.58 -2.95
N GLY A 23 -5.87 8.45 -3.93
CA GLY A 23 -4.64 9.22 -4.07
C GLY A 23 -4.28 9.98 -2.79
N GLY A 24 -2.99 9.96 -2.45
CA GLY A 24 -2.44 10.60 -1.26
C GLY A 24 -2.63 9.84 0.06
N ARG A 25 -3.35 8.72 0.05
CA ARG A 25 -3.51 7.90 1.26
C ARG A 25 -2.28 7.04 1.55
N GLY A 26 -1.95 6.96 2.83
CA GLY A 26 -0.94 6.04 3.35
C GLY A 26 -1.50 4.64 3.57
N GLY A 27 -0.64 3.64 3.46
CA GLY A 27 -0.98 2.24 3.71
C GLY A 27 0.25 1.37 3.92
N ILE A 28 0.01 0.08 4.16
CA ILE A 28 1.05 -0.94 4.33
C ILE A 28 0.94 -1.96 3.21
N VAL A 29 2.07 -2.29 2.58
CA VAL A 29 2.16 -3.40 1.62
C VAL A 29 1.91 -4.72 2.35
N LEU A 30 0.91 -5.48 1.92
CA LEU A 30 0.60 -6.82 2.43
C LEU A 30 1.28 -7.91 1.61
N ASP A 31 1.33 -7.75 0.29
CA ASP A 31 1.88 -8.74 -0.64
C ASP A 31 2.35 -8.06 -1.94
N VAL A 32 3.23 -8.70 -2.69
CA VAL A 32 3.82 -8.17 -3.94
C VAL A 32 3.84 -9.27 -4.99
N GLY A 33 3.33 -8.98 -6.20
CA GLY A 33 3.33 -9.94 -7.28
C GLY A 33 2.32 -9.64 -8.38
N THR A 34 1.88 -10.70 -9.05
CA THR A 34 0.86 -10.64 -10.11
C THR A 34 -0.49 -11.03 -9.53
N PHE A 35 -1.44 -10.10 -9.56
CA PHE A 35 -2.79 -10.28 -9.06
C PHE A 35 -3.77 -10.44 -10.21
N ARG A 36 -4.70 -11.39 -10.07
CA ARG A 36 -5.84 -11.51 -10.97
C ARG A 36 -7.01 -10.72 -10.38
N LEU A 37 -7.44 -9.68 -11.10
CA LEU A 37 -8.58 -8.85 -10.72
C LEU A 37 -9.91 -9.57 -11.04
N ILE A 38 -11.00 -9.12 -10.43
CA ILE A 38 -12.35 -9.65 -10.68
C ILE A 38 -12.77 -9.44 -12.14
N SER A 39 -12.28 -8.37 -12.79
CA SER A 39 -12.46 -8.12 -14.23
C SER A 39 -11.83 -9.21 -15.12
N GLY A 40 -10.97 -10.08 -14.57
CA GLY A 40 -10.19 -11.07 -15.29
C GLY A 40 -8.83 -10.57 -15.75
N GLU A 41 -8.57 -9.26 -15.61
CA GLU A 41 -7.27 -8.65 -15.92
C GLU A 41 -6.20 -9.05 -14.90
N PHE A 42 -4.95 -9.07 -15.34
CA PHE A 42 -3.79 -9.26 -14.48
C PHE A 42 -3.07 -7.95 -14.28
N ARG A 43 -2.68 -7.66 -13.02
CA ARG A 43 -1.89 -6.49 -12.66
C ARG A 43 -0.68 -6.92 -11.83
N ILE A 44 0.48 -6.33 -12.12
CA ILE A 44 1.71 -6.55 -11.36
C ILE A 44 1.90 -5.35 -10.42
N GLY A 45 2.07 -5.60 -9.13
CA GLY A 45 2.19 -4.53 -8.14
C GLY A 45 2.19 -5.03 -6.72
N ALA A 46 1.70 -4.20 -5.81
CA ALA A 46 1.51 -4.53 -4.40
C ALA A 46 0.03 -4.52 -4.03
N LEU A 47 -0.35 -5.46 -3.16
CA LEU A 47 -1.59 -5.39 -2.40
C LEU A 47 -1.36 -4.48 -1.19
N VAL A 48 -1.94 -3.30 -1.19
CA VAL A 48 -1.78 -2.28 -0.15
C VAL A 48 -3.04 -2.21 0.72
N SER A 49 -2.88 -2.24 2.04
CA SER A 49 -3.96 -1.96 2.98
C SER A 49 -3.92 -0.50 3.43
N ILE A 50 -5.02 0.20 3.23
CA ILE A 50 -5.20 1.61 3.63
C ILE A 50 -6.18 1.75 4.81
N GLY A 51 -6.23 0.72 5.67
CA GLY A 51 -7.18 0.61 6.79
C GLY A 51 -8.55 0.09 6.36
N GLU A 52 -9.33 0.92 5.66
CA GLU A 52 -10.72 0.59 5.28
C GLU A 52 -10.85 -0.31 4.05
N ALA A 53 -9.80 -0.37 3.22
CA ALA A 53 -9.79 -1.12 1.96
C ALA A 53 -8.43 -1.76 1.68
N ARG A 54 -8.43 -2.71 0.74
CA ARG A 54 -7.24 -3.33 0.17
C ARG A 54 -7.25 -3.13 -1.34
N LEU A 55 -6.15 -2.61 -1.87
CA LEU A 55 -6.04 -2.18 -3.26
C LEU A 55 -4.81 -2.83 -3.89
N VAL A 56 -4.94 -3.24 -5.16
CA VAL A 56 -3.77 -3.62 -5.95
C VAL A 56 -3.29 -2.38 -6.71
N ILE A 57 -2.12 -1.87 -6.31
CA ILE A 57 -1.51 -0.65 -6.86
C ILE A 57 -0.18 -1.00 -7.52
N GLU A 58 0.09 -0.40 -8.67
CA GLU A 58 1.36 -0.61 -9.37
C GLU A 58 2.51 0.09 -8.63
N ALA A 59 3.72 -0.46 -8.75
CA ALA A 59 4.87 0.12 -8.07
C ALA A 59 5.16 1.56 -8.51
N ALA A 60 4.84 1.91 -9.76
CA ALA A 60 5.02 3.27 -10.26
C ALA A 60 4.21 4.30 -9.46
N ASP A 61 3.03 3.91 -8.99
CA ASP A 61 2.07 4.76 -8.29
C ASP A 61 2.20 4.70 -6.76
N LEU A 62 3.30 4.12 -6.27
CA LEU A 62 3.64 4.06 -4.86
C LEU A 62 4.88 4.89 -4.57
N GLU A 63 4.81 5.56 -3.43
CA GLU A 63 5.91 6.31 -2.82
C GLU A 63 6.23 5.66 -1.48
N ILE A 64 7.52 5.43 -1.20
CA ILE A 64 7.95 5.01 0.14
C ILE A 64 7.75 6.19 1.07
N VAL A 65 7.08 5.95 2.18
CA VAL A 65 7.03 6.90 3.28
C VAL A 65 7.74 6.31 4.47
N ASP A 66 8.52 7.11 5.18
CA ASP A 66 8.96 6.71 6.50
C ASP A 66 7.73 6.55 7.39
N LEU A 67 7.64 5.44 8.11
CA LEU A 67 6.69 5.35 9.22
C LEU A 67 7.02 6.49 10.17
N TYR A 68 6.16 7.50 10.23
CA TYR A 68 6.08 8.25 11.47
C TYR A 68 5.76 7.21 12.55
N PRO A 69 6.52 7.17 13.66
CA PRO A 69 6.13 6.34 14.78
C PRO A 69 4.65 6.63 15.06
N PRO A 70 3.83 5.61 15.35
CA PRO A 70 2.45 5.86 15.70
C PRO A 70 2.42 6.95 16.77
N ASP A 71 1.54 7.94 16.63
CA ASP A 71 1.32 8.90 17.71
C ASP A 71 1.18 8.10 19.00
N PRO A 72 1.81 8.52 20.13
CA PRO A 72 2.01 7.72 21.35
C PRO A 72 0.73 7.26 22.09
N GLY A 73 -0.43 7.21 21.44
CA GLY A 73 -1.67 6.60 21.91
C GLY A 73 -2.02 5.23 21.33
N TRP A 74 -1.23 4.67 20.39
CA TRP A 74 -1.48 3.32 19.84
C TRP A 74 -0.66 2.18 20.51
N GLU A 75 0.24 2.51 21.44
CA GLU A 75 0.96 1.53 22.28
C GLU A 75 0.35 1.41 23.69
N GLU A 76 -0.94 1.09 23.83
CA GLU A 76 -1.49 0.69 25.14
C GLU A 76 -2.39 -0.55 25.06
N PHE A 77 -1.98 -1.59 24.34
CA PHE A 77 -2.45 -2.95 24.68
C PHE A 77 -1.29 -3.94 24.57
N LYS A 78 -0.49 -4.02 25.64
CA LYS A 78 0.22 -5.26 25.97
C LYS A 78 -0.81 -6.20 26.60
N ILE A 79 -1.09 -7.33 25.97
CA ILE A 79 -1.64 -8.51 26.65
C ILE A 79 -0.46 -9.26 27.25
#